data_AF-A0A7R7EP26-F1
#
_entry.id   AF-A0A7R7EP26-F1
#
_cell.length_a   1.000
_cell.length_b   1.000
_cell.length_c   1.000
_cell.angle_alpha   90.00
_cell.angle_beta   90.00
_cell.angle_gamma   90.00
#
_symmetry.space_group_name_H-M   'P 1'
#
loop_
_entity.id
_entity.type
_entity.pdbx_description
1 polymer ?
#
loop_
_entity_poly.entity_id
_entity_poly.type
_entity_poly.pdbx_seq_one_letter_code
_entity_poly.pdbx_strand_id
1 'polypeptide(L)'
;MGNKNMHLETKYLKEANKEFEKALKELTDIKIDIEQHKRLLYTVWVGKSRDEFEYQYNILFNKISDIKDALDDMYDMMVNAQAKYDEVDDDIRQKIVMSSK
;
A
#
# COMPACT_ATOMS: atom_id res chain seq x y z
N MET A 1 -5.63 39.95 1.56
CA MET A 1 -4.97 38.93 0.72
C MET A 1 -4.07 38.10 1.61
N GLY A 2 -4.20 36.77 1.54
CA GLY A 2 -3.17 35.79 1.91
C GLY A 2 -2.97 35.49 3.40
N ASN A 3 -3.75 34.54 3.95
CA ASN A 3 -3.19 33.40 4.69
C ASN A 3 -4.30 32.42 5.06
N LYS A 4 -4.81 31.73 4.04
CA LYS A 4 -5.64 30.53 4.19
C LYS A 4 -4.93 29.48 3.34
N ASN A 5 -4.51 28.37 3.95
CA ASN A 5 -3.95 27.17 3.28
C ASN A 5 -2.41 27.07 3.17
N MET A 6 -1.64 27.45 4.20
CA MET A 6 -0.21 27.07 4.28
C MET A 6 0.11 26.09 5.42
N HIS A 7 -0.91 25.46 6.01
CA HIS A 7 -0.75 24.09 6.50
C HIS A 7 -1.20 23.20 5.35
N LEU A 8 -0.25 22.88 4.47
CA LEU A 8 -0.47 21.99 3.35
C LEU A 8 -1.20 20.73 3.83
N GLU A 9 -2.09 20.23 2.97
CA GLU A 9 -3.00 19.08 3.10
C GLU A 9 -2.33 17.73 3.47
N THR A 10 -1.14 17.74 4.06
CA THR A 10 -0.38 16.63 4.65
C THR A 10 -1.21 15.73 5.56
N LYS A 11 -2.28 16.24 6.20
CA LYS A 11 -3.23 15.40 6.94
C LYS A 11 -3.90 14.37 6.04
N TYR A 12 -4.40 14.78 4.88
CA TYR A 12 -5.08 13.87 3.94
C TYR A 12 -4.10 12.87 3.33
N LEU A 13 -2.85 13.29 3.08
CA LEU A 13 -1.78 12.37 2.66
C LEU A 13 -1.45 11.33 3.75
N LYS A 14 -1.36 11.75 5.01
CA LYS A 14 -1.14 10.84 6.16
C LYS A 14 -2.30 9.85 6.34
N GLU A 15 -3.53 10.31 6.20
CA GLU A 15 -4.72 9.45 6.26
C GLU A 15 -4.73 8.45 5.11
N ALA A 16 -4.46 8.90 3.89
CA ALA A 16 -4.40 8.03 2.73
C ALA A 16 -3.27 6.99 2.86
N ASN A 17 -2.07 7.38 3.32
CA ASN A 17 -0.96 6.45 3.59
C ASN A 17 -1.36 5.33 4.55
N LYS A 18 -2.11 5.64 5.62
CA LYS A 18 -2.59 4.63 6.58
C LYS A 18 -3.57 3.65 5.95
N GLU A 19 -4.48 4.14 5.11
CA GLU A 19 -5.46 3.26 4.44
C GLU A 19 -4.78 2.34 3.41
N PHE A 20 -3.77 2.82 2.68
CA PHE A 20 -2.96 1.99 1.79
C PHE A 20 -2.15 0.93 2.56
N GLU A 21 -1.49 1.32 3.65
CA GLU A 21 -0.76 0.38 4.52
C GLU A 21 -1.70 -0.72 5.07
N LYS A 22 -2.90 -0.33 5.49
CA LYS A 22 -3.93 -1.27 5.94
C LYS A 22 -4.37 -2.22 4.82
N ALA A 23 -4.65 -1.70 3.62
CA ALA A 23 -5.05 -2.52 2.47
C ALA A 23 -3.95 -3.52 2.07
N LEU A 24 -2.68 -3.10 2.10
CA LEU A 24 -1.52 -3.97 1.84
C LEU A 24 -1.40 -5.10 2.86
N LYS A 25 -1.63 -4.78 4.14
CA LYS A 25 -1.66 -5.79 5.19
C LYS A 25 -2.80 -6.79 5.00
N GLU A 26 -4.02 -6.30 4.78
CA GLU A 26 -5.19 -7.15 4.54
C GLU A 26 -4.99 -8.06 3.31
N LEU A 27 -4.42 -7.54 2.23
CA LEU A 27 -4.11 -8.33 1.04
C LEU A 27 -3.04 -9.39 1.31
N THR A 28 -2.05 -9.07 2.12
CA THR A 28 -1.00 -10.02 2.55
C THR A 28 -1.61 -11.16 3.38
N ASP A 29 -2.47 -10.83 4.34
CA ASP A 29 -3.16 -11.80 5.18
C ASP A 29 -4.07 -12.72 4.33
N ILE A 30 -4.83 -12.15 3.39
CA ILE A 30 -5.66 -12.93 2.45
C ILE A 30 -4.81 -13.90 1.62
N LYS A 31 -3.64 -13.49 1.11
CA LYS A 31 -2.75 -14.39 0.36
C LYS A 31 -2.26 -15.56 1.22
N ILE A 32 -1.89 -15.28 2.47
CA ILE A 32 -1.47 -16.30 3.43
C ILE A 32 -2.59 -17.31 3.66
N ASP A 33 -3.81 -16.83 3.91
CA ASP A 33 -4.97 -17.66 4.15
C ASP A 33 -5.28 -18.55 2.94
N ILE A 34 -5.28 -17.99 1.73
CA ILE A 34 -5.52 -18.72 0.49
C ILE A 34 -4.49 -19.87 0.32
N GLU A 35 -3.21 -19.59 0.54
CA GLU A 35 -2.15 -20.60 0.45
C GLU A 35 -2.28 -21.69 1.54
N GLN A 36 -2.66 -21.32 2.76
CA GLN A 36 -2.91 -22.28 3.84
C GLN A 36 -4.07 -23.23 3.48
N HIS A 37 -5.20 -22.70 3.01
CA HIS A 37 -6.36 -23.51 2.63
C HIS A 37 -6.06 -24.40 1.41
N LYS A 38 -5.29 -23.90 0.43
CA LYS A 38 -4.81 -24.72 -0.71
C LYS A 38 -4.00 -25.91 -0.21
N ARG A 39 -3.03 -25.67 0.69
CA ARG A 39 -2.18 -26.73 1.25
C ARG A 39 -3.02 -27.79 1.96
N LEU A 40 -4.00 -27.39 2.77
CA LEU A 40 -4.92 -28.32 3.42
C LEU A 40 -5.70 -29.16 2.41
N LEU A 41 -6.25 -28.51 1.36
CA LEU A 41 -7.01 -29.21 0.33
C LEU A 41 -6.16 -30.27 -0.41
N TYR A 42 -4.89 -29.96 -0.69
CA TYR A 42 -3.99 -30.87 -1.41
C TYR A 42 -3.52 -32.07 -0.58
N THR A 43 -3.77 -32.09 0.74
CA THR A 43 -3.46 -33.27 1.57
C THR A 43 -4.39 -34.45 1.28
N VAL A 44 -5.60 -34.18 0.79
CA VAL A 44 -6.66 -35.19 0.54
C VAL A 44 -7.12 -35.24 -0.91
N TRP A 45 -6.82 -34.22 -1.71
CA TRP A 45 -7.29 -34.11 -3.09
C TRP A 45 -6.20 -34.44 -4.11
N VAL A 46 -6.44 -35.47 -4.92
CA VAL A 46 -5.51 -35.97 -5.94
C VAL A 46 -6.21 -36.22 -7.27
N GLY A 47 -5.43 -36.35 -8.35
CA GLY A 47 -5.89 -36.68 -9.70
C GLY A 47 -6.17 -35.45 -10.57
N LYS A 48 -6.66 -35.70 -11.80
CA LYS A 48 -6.76 -34.68 -12.86
C LYS A 48 -7.55 -33.43 -12.47
N SER A 49 -8.58 -33.55 -11.64
CA SER A 49 -9.36 -32.39 -11.18
C SER A 49 -8.57 -31.47 -10.25
N ARG A 50 -7.63 -32.02 -9.45
CA ARG A 50 -6.68 -31.24 -8.66
C ARG A 50 -5.75 -30.45 -9.57
N ASP A 51 -5.22 -31.09 -10.61
CA ASP A 51 -4.28 -30.46 -11.56
C ASP A 51 -4.93 -29.28 -12.29
N GLU A 52 -6.20 -29.43 -12.71
CA GLU A 52 -6.93 -28.37 -13.38
C GLU A 52 -7.27 -27.20 -12.44
N PHE A 53 -7.62 -27.50 -11.19
CA PHE A 53 -7.77 -26.47 -10.16
C PHE A 53 -6.45 -25.74 -9.88
N GLU A 54 -5.33 -26.47 -9.77
CA GLU A 54 -4.00 -25.91 -9.52
C GLU A 54 -3.60 -24.90 -10.61
N TYR A 55 -3.89 -25.22 -11.87
CA TYR A 55 -3.66 -24.31 -12.97
C TYR A 55 -4.44 -23.00 -12.83
N GLN A 56 -5.74 -23.08 -12.56
CA GLN A 56 -6.58 -21.87 -12.37
C GLN A 56 -6.20 -21.09 -11.11
N TYR A 57 -5.87 -21.80 -10.03
CA TYR A 57 -5.36 -21.24 -8.79
C TYR A 57 -4.12 -20.38 -9.06
N ASN A 58 -3.11 -20.92 -9.75
CA ASN A 58 -1.86 -20.22 -10.00
C ASN A 58 -2.10 -18.93 -10.82
N ILE A 59 -2.99 -18.95 -11.81
CA ILE A 59 -3.34 -17.76 -12.59
C ILE A 59 -3.95 -16.67 -11.69
N LEU A 60 -4.92 -17.04 -10.86
CA LEU A 60 -5.61 -16.07 -10.00
C LEU A 60 -4.70 -15.56 -8.88
N PHE A 61 -3.90 -16.43 -8.28
CA PHE A 61 -2.96 -16.06 -7.22
C PHE A 61 -1.85 -15.13 -7.71
N ASN A 62 -1.39 -15.32 -8.95
CA ASN A 62 -0.46 -14.39 -9.59
C ASN A 62 -1.10 -13.00 -9.79
N LYS A 63 -2.35 -12.92 -10.26
CA LYS A 63 -3.05 -11.62 -10.37
C LYS A 63 -3.19 -10.90 -9.03
N ILE A 64 -3.42 -11.63 -7.94
CA ILE A 64 -3.45 -11.05 -6.59
C ILE A 64 -2.07 -10.51 -6.21
N SER A 65 -1.00 -11.19 -6.63
CA SER A 65 0.37 -10.71 -6.45
C SER A 65 0.64 -9.44 -7.24
N ASP A 66 0.24 -9.38 -8.52
CA ASP A 66 0.37 -8.19 -9.35
C ASP A 66 -0.37 -6.98 -8.75
N ILE A 67 -1.56 -7.19 -8.17
CA ILE A 67 -2.32 -6.15 -7.48
C ILE A 67 -1.58 -5.67 -6.22
N LYS A 68 -0.98 -6.60 -5.46
CA LYS A 68 -0.19 -6.24 -4.28
C LYS A 68 1.00 -5.38 -4.67
N ASP A 69 1.74 -5.78 -5.69
CA ASP A 69 2.93 -5.06 -6.13
C ASP A 69 2.56 -3.64 -6.62
N ALA A 70 1.46 -3.50 -7.36
CA ALA A 70 0.94 -2.19 -7.76
C ALA A 70 0.52 -1.32 -6.55
N LEU A 71 -0.06 -1.91 -5.50
CA LEU A 71 -0.41 -1.19 -4.27
C LEU A 71 0.82 -0.76 -3.47
N ASP A 72 1.87 -1.58 -3.44
CA ASP A 72 3.15 -1.25 -2.80
C ASP A 72 3.79 -0.05 -3.52
N ASP A 73 3.83 -0.07 -4.86
CA ASP A 73 4.34 1.04 -5.66
C ASP A 73 3.58 2.35 -5.39
N MET A 74 2.25 2.28 -5.30
CA MET A 74 1.42 3.44 -4.98
C MET A 74 1.70 3.97 -3.57
N TYR A 75 1.83 3.08 -2.59
CA TYR A 75 2.16 3.45 -1.21
C TYR A 75 3.52 4.16 -1.15
N ASP A 76 4.56 3.60 -1.79
CA ASP A 76 5.89 4.19 -1.84
C ASP A 76 5.88 5.59 -2.48
N MET A 77 5.12 5.76 -3.57
CA MET A 77 4.94 7.08 -4.19
C MET A 77 4.31 8.10 -3.22
N MET A 78 3.33 7.69 -2.43
CA MET A 78 2.64 8.56 -1.48
C MET A 78 3.49 8.89 -0.24
N VAL A 79 4.27 7.93 0.26
CA VAL A 79 5.26 8.16 1.33
C VAL A 79 6.30 9.19 0.87
N ASN A 80 6.83 9.03 -0.36
CA ASN A 80 7.78 9.96 -0.94
C ASN A 80 7.19 11.36 -1.15
N ALA A 81 5.92 11.44 -1.58
CA ALA A 81 5.23 12.73 -1.71
C ALA A 81 5.08 13.41 -0.34
N GLN A 82 4.69 12.67 0.69
CA GLN A 82 4.56 13.22 2.05
C GLN A 82 5.91 13.74 2.57
N ALA A 83 7.00 12.98 2.39
CA ALA A 83 8.34 13.41 2.82
C ALA A 83 8.75 14.74 2.17
N LYS A 84 8.50 14.90 0.85
CA LYS A 84 8.78 16.17 0.15
C LYS A 84 7.94 17.34 0.66
N TYR A 85 6.68 17.10 1.00
CA TYR A 85 5.84 18.14 1.59
C TYR A 85 6.33 18.56 2.98
N ASP A 86 6.72 17.60 3.81
CA ASP A 86 7.25 17.85 5.14
C ASP A 86 8.58 18.64 5.06
N GLU A 87 9.47 18.33 4.11
CA GLU A 87 10.71 19.09 3.86
C GLU A 87 10.46 20.54 3.44
N VAL A 88 9.51 20.77 2.52
CA VAL A 88 9.15 22.11 2.06
C VAL A 88 8.54 22.94 3.18
N ASP A 89 7.68 22.33 4.02
CA ASP A 89 7.08 23.04 5.15
C ASP A 89 8.15 23.47 6.18
N ASP A 90 9.13 22.61 6.44
CA ASP A 90 10.25 22.92 7.34
C ASP A 90 11.17 24.03 6.78
N ASP A 91 11.50 24.01 5.48
CA ASP A 91 12.29 25.07 4.84
C ASP A 91 11.57 26.44 4.91
N ILE A 92 10.27 26.46 4.66
CA ILE A 92 9.49 27.71 4.76
C ILE A 92 9.43 28.19 6.22
N ARG A 93 9.20 27.29 7.19
CA ARG A 93 9.22 27.65 8.63
C ARG A 93 10.56 28.25 9.03
N GLN A 94 11.67 27.66 8.62
CA GLN A 94 13.01 28.18 8.91
C GLN A 94 13.21 29.59 8.32
N LYS A 95 12.80 29.80 7.06
CA LYS A 95 12.87 31.13 6.41
C LYS A 95 12.04 32.19 7.13
N ILE A 96 10.84 31.84 7.60
CA ILE A 96 9.99 32.76 8.39
C ILE A 96 10.67 33.11 9.73
N VAL A 97 11.22 32.13 10.44
CA VAL A 97 11.93 32.36 11.71
C VAL A 97 13.17 33.24 11.52
N MET A 98 13.93 33.01 10.45
CA MET A 98 15.12 33.81 10.12
C MET A 98 14.78 35.24 9.69
N SER A 99 13.65 35.43 8.99
CA SER A 99 13.21 36.76 8.51
C SER A 99 12.51 37.59 9.60
N SER A 100 12.15 36.96 10.72
CA SER A 100 11.51 37.62 11.89
C SER A 100 12.52 38.03 12.97
N LYS A 101 13.82 37.89 12.72
CA LYS A 101 14.93 38.40 13.54
C LYS A 101 15.56 39.61 12.87
#